data_AF-I0XBC7-F1
#
_entry.id   AF-I0XBC7-F1
#
_cell.length_a   1.000
_cell.length_b   1.000
_cell.length_c   1.000
_cell.angle_alpha   90.00
_cell.angle_beta   90.00
_cell.angle_gamma   90.00
#
_symmetry.space_group_name_H-M   'P 1'
#
loop_
_entity.id
_entity.type
_entity.pdbx_description
1 polymer ?
#
loop_
_entity_poly.entity_id
_entity_poly.type
_entity_poly.pdbx_seq_one_letter_code
_entity_poly.pdbx_strand_id
1 'polypeptide(L)'
;MLISATLSKPAKNIEETLGKPYNKIKITAQSGAEGTTYFCEFFTEKQVFHKHLSEAEAEEFIDQHAGKTFKSCVKRTEAQEITILANKKGKITTLTKNTAIKMAPAKSAENSGSAKKKNYLLPEGVPVPFLELLGIMNAQGKVIAAKYDKFRQINRFLEFVDDVLDEVMAQKKDSSPVRIADFGCGKSYLTFAVHYFLTQVRHIPCDIEGLDLKKDVIDYCNQITKKLGLENLIFHTGNISDYSGKNAPDIVITLHACDTATDFALEYACQRGAKAILSVPCCQHQINTQLQNLSADKKADLKESDFAPLLKYGLVRERFSALLTDALRGQWLEAQGYSVQLMEFIDIEHTPKNILIRAVKKSDKRESNIPGIITTLGVAPEIWEDVK
;
A
#
# COMPACT_ATOMS: atom_id res chain seq x y z
N MET A 1 12.96 -3.10 -25.76
CA MET A 1 13.50 -1.92 -25.05
C MET A 1 13.83 -2.24 -23.59
N LEU A 2 14.87 -1.62 -23.01
CA LEU A 2 15.16 -1.70 -21.57
C LEU A 2 14.14 -0.85 -20.79
N ILE A 3 13.49 -1.43 -19.78
CA ILE A 3 12.52 -0.72 -18.92
C ILE A 3 13.20 -0.27 -17.63
N SER A 4 13.93 -1.20 -17.00
CA SER A 4 14.69 -0.91 -15.79
C SER A 4 15.78 -1.94 -15.55
N ALA A 5 16.79 -1.56 -14.78
CA ALA A 5 17.75 -2.50 -14.21
C ALA A 5 18.05 -2.15 -12.75
N THR A 6 18.20 -3.16 -11.90
CA THR A 6 18.67 -2.98 -10.52
C THR A 6 19.90 -3.82 -10.28
N LEU A 7 21.04 -3.18 -10.01
CA LEU A 7 22.29 -3.81 -9.62
C LEU A 7 22.41 -3.77 -8.09
N SER A 8 22.72 -4.90 -7.46
CA SER A 8 22.79 -5.05 -6.00
C SER A 8 23.80 -6.13 -5.59
N LYS A 9 24.10 -6.22 -4.29
CA LYS A 9 25.13 -7.11 -3.72
C LYS A 9 26.53 -6.78 -4.28
N PRO A 10 27.12 -5.64 -3.89
CA PRO A 10 28.40 -5.19 -4.44
C PRO A 10 29.53 -6.19 -4.17
N ALA A 11 30.50 -6.25 -5.09
CA ALA A 11 31.77 -6.91 -4.86
C ALA A 11 32.65 -6.10 -3.89
N LYS A 12 33.67 -6.73 -3.31
CA LYS A 12 34.52 -6.08 -2.31
C LYS A 12 35.31 -4.89 -2.87
N ASN A 13 35.62 -4.89 -4.16
CA ASN A 13 36.41 -3.88 -4.87
C ASN A 13 35.53 -2.78 -5.53
N ILE A 14 34.30 -2.58 -5.06
CA ILE A 14 33.38 -1.65 -5.73
C ILE A 14 33.85 -0.20 -5.65
N GLU A 15 34.47 0.20 -4.54
CA GLU A 15 34.97 1.57 -4.36
C GLU A 15 36.14 1.87 -5.31
N GLU A 16 37.02 0.90 -5.55
CA GLU A 16 38.09 1.02 -6.56
C GLU A 16 37.53 1.09 -7.99
N THR A 17 36.39 0.44 -8.26
CA THR A 17 35.81 0.33 -9.60
C THR A 17 34.92 1.53 -9.97
N LEU A 18 34.15 2.05 -9.01
CA LEU A 18 33.14 3.10 -9.23
C LEU A 18 33.42 4.39 -8.43
N GLY A 19 34.56 4.46 -7.75
CA GLY A 19 35.02 5.62 -6.97
C GLY A 19 34.27 5.86 -5.66
N LYS A 20 33.23 5.06 -5.35
CA LYS A 20 32.45 5.13 -4.10
C LYS A 20 31.92 3.75 -3.71
N PRO A 21 31.64 3.52 -2.41
CA PRO A 21 31.09 2.25 -1.91
C PRO A 21 29.58 2.15 -2.16
N TYR A 22 29.18 2.07 -3.43
CA TYR A 22 27.76 1.93 -3.79
C TYR A 22 27.20 0.57 -3.34
N ASN A 23 26.04 0.57 -2.68
CA ASN A 23 25.35 -0.65 -2.25
C ASN A 23 24.33 -1.16 -3.28
N LYS A 24 23.81 -0.25 -4.12
CA LYS A 24 22.77 -0.52 -5.10
C LYS A 24 22.78 0.55 -6.18
N ILE A 25 22.47 0.17 -7.42
CA ILE A 25 22.20 1.11 -8.52
C ILE A 25 20.84 0.75 -9.13
N LYS A 26 19.99 1.75 -9.32
CA LYS A 26 18.73 1.61 -10.07
C LYS A 26 18.80 2.42 -11.35
N ILE A 27 18.42 1.80 -12.46
CA ILE A 27 18.35 2.41 -13.78
C ILE A 27 16.90 2.28 -14.22
N THR A 28 16.25 3.39 -14.57
CA THR A 28 14.83 3.40 -14.99
C THR A 28 14.67 4.22 -16.26
N ALA A 29 13.97 3.66 -17.24
CA ALA A 29 13.62 4.38 -18.47
C ALA A 29 12.72 5.59 -18.17
N GLN A 30 13.03 6.71 -18.78
CA GLN A 30 12.25 7.95 -18.80
C GLN A 30 12.00 8.32 -20.26
N SER A 31 10.73 8.25 -20.68
CA SER A 31 10.32 8.68 -22.01
C SER A 31 10.14 10.20 -22.03
N GLY A 32 10.90 10.88 -22.90
CA GLY A 32 10.79 12.31 -23.17
C GLY A 32 10.43 12.61 -24.62
N ALA A 33 10.22 13.88 -24.95
CA ALA A 33 9.90 14.32 -26.31
C ALA A 33 11.01 14.05 -27.35
N GLU A 34 12.26 13.92 -26.89
CA GLU A 34 13.47 13.71 -27.73
C GLU A 34 13.97 12.25 -27.73
N GLY A 35 13.21 11.32 -27.13
CA GLY A 35 13.57 9.89 -27.05
C GLY A 35 13.58 9.34 -25.62
N THR A 36 14.11 8.13 -25.45
CA THR A 36 14.22 7.48 -24.14
C THR A 36 15.57 7.79 -23.52
N THR A 37 15.55 8.37 -22.32
CA THR A 37 16.72 8.51 -21.45
C THR A 37 16.57 7.61 -20.23
N TYR A 38 17.67 7.30 -19.55
CA TYR A 38 17.68 6.40 -18.39
C TYR A 38 18.18 7.14 -17.16
N PHE A 39 17.28 7.33 -16.20
CA PHE A 39 17.63 7.91 -14.91
C PHE A 39 18.27 6.85 -14.01
N CYS A 40 19.48 7.13 -13.57
CA CYS A 40 20.31 6.24 -12.78
C CYS A 40 20.50 6.81 -11.37
N GLU A 41 20.09 6.05 -10.37
CA GLU A 41 20.26 6.35 -8.96
C GLU A 41 21.32 5.43 -8.35
N PHE A 42 22.42 6.01 -7.87
CA PHE A 42 23.54 5.32 -7.24
C PHE A 42 23.47 5.51 -5.72
N PHE A 43 23.19 4.45 -4.99
CA PHE A 43 22.98 4.49 -3.55
C PHE A 43 24.25 4.10 -2.80
N THR A 44 24.66 4.91 -1.82
CA THR A 44 25.58 4.50 -0.75
C THR A 44 24.75 4.20 0.51
N GLU A 45 25.41 3.98 1.66
CA GLU A 45 24.70 3.83 2.93
C GLU A 45 23.95 5.12 3.35
N LYS A 46 24.48 6.30 2.99
CA LYS A 46 23.99 7.59 3.49
C LYS A 46 23.50 8.56 2.42
N GLN A 47 23.83 8.33 1.15
CA GLN A 47 23.59 9.30 0.06
C GLN A 47 23.11 8.60 -1.22
N VAL A 48 22.43 9.37 -2.08
CA VAL A 48 22.00 8.94 -3.41
C VAL A 48 22.54 9.94 -4.43
N PHE A 49 23.16 9.45 -5.50
CA PHE A 49 23.70 10.24 -6.59
C PHE A 49 22.95 9.94 -7.88
N HIS A 50 22.75 10.94 -8.72
CA HIS A 50 21.91 10.82 -9.91
C HIS A 50 22.73 11.06 -11.19
N LYS A 51 22.46 10.27 -12.23
CA LYS A 51 23.01 10.45 -13.58
C LYS A 51 21.94 10.11 -14.61
N HIS A 52 21.94 10.78 -15.75
CA HIS A 52 21.16 10.36 -16.91
C HIS A 52 22.08 9.67 -17.93
N LEU A 53 21.61 8.58 -18.51
CA LEU A 53 22.29 7.83 -19.57
C LEU A 53 21.38 7.73 -20.80
N SER A 54 21.96 7.69 -21.99
CA SER A 54 21.28 7.20 -23.19
C SER A 54 21.02 5.69 -23.12
N GLU A 55 20.24 5.14 -24.05
CA GLU A 55 19.98 3.70 -24.11
C GLU A 55 21.26 2.89 -24.28
N ALA A 56 22.14 3.30 -25.20
CA ALA A 56 23.42 2.63 -25.43
C ALA A 56 24.32 2.64 -24.19
N GLU A 57 24.44 3.80 -23.52
CA GLU A 57 25.23 3.93 -22.29
C GLU A 57 24.65 3.11 -21.14
N ALA A 58 23.31 3.01 -21.04
CA ALA A 58 22.66 2.21 -20.00
C ALA A 58 22.89 0.70 -20.21
N GLU A 59 22.79 0.22 -21.45
CA GLU A 59 23.08 -1.19 -21.77
C GLU A 59 24.55 -1.52 -21.54
N GLU A 60 25.46 -0.68 -22.01
CA GLU A 60 26.89 -0.85 -21.80
C GLU A 60 27.23 -0.87 -20.30
N PHE A 61 26.65 0.05 -19.51
CA PHE A 61 26.84 0.07 -18.06
C PHE A 61 26.38 -1.24 -17.40
N ILE A 62 25.22 -1.78 -17.81
CA ILE A 62 24.72 -3.05 -17.27
C ILE A 62 25.68 -4.19 -17.63
N ASP A 63 26.15 -4.28 -18.87
CA ASP A 63 27.04 -5.36 -19.33
C ASP A 63 28.44 -5.30 -18.69
N GLN A 64 28.91 -4.08 -18.39
CA GLN A 64 30.17 -3.86 -17.68
C GLN A 64 30.10 -4.27 -16.20
N HIS A 65 28.94 -4.11 -15.54
CA HIS A 65 28.85 -4.24 -14.07
C HIS A 65 28.02 -5.42 -13.57
N ALA A 66 27.07 -5.94 -14.34
CA ALA A 66 26.21 -7.05 -13.94
C ALA A 66 27.01 -8.36 -13.82
N GLY A 67 26.92 -9.01 -12.65
CA GLY A 67 27.67 -10.23 -12.34
C GLY A 67 29.17 -10.02 -12.08
N LYS A 68 29.68 -8.79 -12.21
CA LYS A 68 31.09 -8.44 -12.01
C LYS A 68 31.26 -7.53 -10.79
N THR A 69 30.98 -6.23 -10.96
CA THR A 69 31.00 -5.22 -9.89
C THR A 69 29.85 -5.42 -8.90
N PHE A 70 28.70 -5.89 -9.40
CA PHE A 70 27.56 -6.29 -8.59
C PHE A 70 27.25 -7.76 -8.82
N LYS A 71 27.09 -8.52 -7.74
CA LYS A 71 26.82 -9.96 -7.80
C LYS A 71 25.39 -10.29 -8.20
N SER A 72 24.50 -9.30 -8.24
CA SER A 72 23.11 -9.48 -8.63
C SER A 72 22.68 -8.32 -9.52
N CYS A 73 22.11 -8.61 -10.68
CA CYS A 73 21.44 -7.64 -11.53
C CYS A 73 20.08 -8.21 -11.96
N VAL A 74 19.02 -7.41 -11.85
CA VAL A 74 17.71 -7.73 -12.45
C VAL A 74 17.47 -6.71 -13.55
N LYS A 75 17.56 -7.14 -14.82
CA LYS A 75 17.29 -6.35 -16.04
C LYS A 75 15.88 -6.69 -16.51
N ARG A 76 15.01 -5.69 -16.68
CA ARG A 76 13.66 -5.83 -17.22
C ARG A 76 13.59 -5.19 -18.58
N THR A 77 13.17 -5.96 -19.57
CA THR A 77 12.80 -5.48 -20.90
C THR A 77 11.30 -5.68 -21.11
N GLU A 78 10.77 -5.20 -22.22
CA GLU A 78 9.36 -5.42 -22.60
C GLU A 78 9.01 -6.91 -22.75
N ALA A 79 9.98 -7.75 -23.11
CA ALA A 79 9.74 -9.17 -23.42
C ALA A 79 10.14 -10.12 -22.28
N GLN A 80 11.12 -9.72 -21.47
CA GLN A 80 11.77 -10.63 -20.52
C GLN A 80 12.22 -9.91 -19.24
N GLU A 81 12.16 -10.62 -18.12
CA GLU A 81 12.96 -10.31 -16.94
C GLU A 81 14.18 -11.22 -16.92
N ILE A 82 15.37 -10.62 -16.91
CA ILE A 82 16.66 -11.30 -16.92
C ILE A 82 17.32 -11.04 -15.56
N THR A 83 17.55 -12.11 -14.80
CA THR A 83 18.26 -12.05 -13.52
C THR A 83 19.66 -12.63 -13.70
N ILE A 84 20.68 -11.82 -13.47
CA ILE A 84 22.10 -12.18 -13.53
C ILE A 84 22.62 -12.29 -12.10
N LEU A 85 23.14 -13.46 -11.73
CA LEU A 85 23.69 -13.76 -10.42
C LEU A 85 25.13 -14.25 -10.54
N ALA A 86 26.04 -13.74 -9.73
CA ALA A 86 27.41 -14.24 -9.61
C ALA A 86 27.64 -14.87 -8.24
N ASN A 87 28.21 -16.08 -8.23
CA ASN A 87 28.57 -16.76 -7.00
C ASN A 87 29.93 -16.30 -6.45
N LYS A 88 30.34 -16.80 -5.27
CA LYS A 88 31.62 -16.44 -4.63
C LYS A 88 32.86 -16.78 -5.48
N LYS A 89 32.75 -17.67 -6.46
CA LYS A 89 33.82 -18.09 -7.39
C LYS A 89 33.78 -17.34 -8.74
N GLY A 90 32.91 -16.32 -8.89
CA GLY A 90 32.79 -15.53 -10.12
C GLY A 90 32.01 -16.22 -11.25
N LYS A 91 31.43 -17.41 -11.02
CA LYS A 91 30.56 -18.06 -12.02
C LYS A 91 29.25 -17.27 -12.11
N ILE A 92 28.95 -16.77 -13.31
CA ILE A 92 27.73 -16.05 -13.64
C ILE A 92 26.63 -17.05 -14.02
N THR A 93 25.44 -16.84 -13.48
CA THR A 93 24.21 -17.57 -13.81
C THR A 93 23.18 -16.56 -14.28
N THR A 94 22.65 -16.76 -15.49
CA THR A 94 21.60 -15.91 -16.05
C THR A 94 20.30 -16.69 -16.07
N LEU A 95 19.28 -16.16 -15.39
CA LEU A 95 17.93 -16.70 -15.37
C LEU A 95 17.04 -15.77 -16.19
N THR A 96 16.46 -16.29 -17.26
CA THR A 96 15.54 -15.54 -18.11
C THR A 96 14.12 -16.02 -17.86
N LYS A 97 13.25 -15.11 -17.41
CA LYS A 97 11.82 -15.32 -17.31
C LYS A 97 11.15 -14.52 -18.43
N ASN A 98 10.54 -15.21 -19.39
CA ASN A 98 9.73 -14.53 -20.39
C ASN A 98 8.53 -13.89 -19.69
N THR A 99 8.35 -12.58 -19.88
CA THR A 99 7.17 -11.83 -19.43
C THR A 99 6.04 -11.88 -20.46
N ALA A 100 6.27 -12.52 -21.61
CA ALA A 100 5.20 -12.93 -22.52
C ALA A 100 4.26 -13.91 -21.80
N ILE A 101 3.01 -13.46 -21.59
CA ILE A 101 1.89 -14.27 -21.17
C ILE A 101 1.83 -15.50 -22.09
N LYS A 102 2.10 -16.70 -21.55
CA LYS A 102 1.82 -17.95 -22.26
C LYS A 102 0.30 -18.07 -22.42
N MET A 103 -0.22 -17.67 -23.58
CA MET A 103 -1.46 -18.21 -24.10
C MET A 103 -1.21 -19.69 -24.44
N ALA A 104 -1.93 -20.59 -23.78
CA ALA A 104 -1.96 -22.02 -24.13
C ALA A 104 -2.61 -22.22 -25.52
N PRO A 105 -2.29 -23.29 -26.26
CA PRO A 105 -2.54 -23.38 -27.69
C PRO A 105 -4.02 -23.60 -28.01
N ALA A 106 -4.46 -22.92 -29.06
CA ALA A 106 -5.80 -22.99 -29.62
C ALA A 106 -6.15 -24.43 -30.05
N LYS A 107 -7.23 -24.97 -29.48
CA LYS A 107 -8.12 -25.84 -30.25
C LYS A 107 -9.12 -24.94 -30.95
N SER A 108 -9.16 -25.15 -32.26
CA SER A 108 -10.07 -24.57 -33.24
C SER A 108 -11.49 -24.37 -32.73
N ALA A 109 -11.93 -23.12 -32.67
CA ALA A 109 -13.32 -22.76 -32.89
C ALA A 109 -13.33 -21.32 -33.41
N GLU A 110 -13.71 -21.18 -34.68
CA GLU A 110 -14.09 -19.93 -35.30
C GLU A 110 -15.21 -19.28 -34.49
N ASN A 111 -14.97 -18.09 -33.93
CA ASN A 111 -15.87 -16.93 -34.00
C ASN A 111 -15.47 -15.79 -33.03
N SER A 112 -15.44 -14.58 -33.58
CA SER A 112 -15.66 -13.26 -32.95
C SER A 112 -14.74 -12.79 -31.80
N GLY A 113 -13.93 -11.77 -32.11
CA GLY A 113 -14.06 -10.41 -31.50
C GLY A 113 -13.62 -10.17 -30.05
N SER A 114 -12.61 -9.30 -29.91
CA SER A 114 -12.26 -8.47 -28.74
C SER A 114 -11.43 -9.11 -27.62
N ALA A 115 -10.16 -8.71 -27.55
CA ALA A 115 -9.35 -8.79 -26.34
C ALA A 115 -10.10 -8.10 -25.19
N LYS A 116 -10.42 -8.84 -24.12
CA LYS A 116 -11.09 -8.31 -22.93
C LYS A 116 -10.27 -7.15 -22.36
N LYS A 117 -10.70 -5.90 -22.62
CA LYS A 117 -10.24 -4.73 -21.86
C LYS A 117 -10.55 -5.00 -20.38
N LYS A 118 -9.54 -4.87 -19.52
CA LYS A 118 -9.78 -4.89 -18.07
C LYS A 118 -10.71 -3.72 -17.74
N ASN A 119 -11.86 -4.01 -17.14
CA ASN A 119 -12.90 -3.03 -16.89
C ASN A 119 -12.62 -2.33 -15.56
N TYR A 120 -11.69 -1.38 -15.56
CA TYR A 120 -11.38 -0.55 -14.39
C TYR A 120 -12.51 0.45 -14.14
N LEU A 121 -12.77 0.77 -12.86
CA LEU A 121 -13.75 1.80 -12.46
C LEU A 121 -13.35 3.19 -12.97
N LEU A 122 -12.05 3.50 -12.95
CA LEU A 122 -11.45 4.62 -13.66
C LEU A 122 -10.80 4.09 -14.94
N PRO A 123 -11.42 4.25 -16.13
CA PRO A 123 -10.91 3.69 -17.36
C PRO A 123 -9.65 4.42 -17.85
N GLU A 124 -8.76 3.67 -18.50
CA GLU A 124 -7.62 4.25 -19.22
C GLU A 124 -8.08 4.95 -20.51
N GLY A 125 -7.41 6.05 -20.87
CA GLY A 125 -7.74 6.85 -22.04
C GLY A 125 -8.85 7.88 -21.82
N VAL A 126 -9.40 7.95 -20.59
CA VAL A 126 -10.30 9.02 -20.16
C VAL A 126 -9.54 9.93 -19.20
N PRO A 127 -9.37 11.22 -19.51
CA PRO A 127 -8.71 12.15 -18.59
C PRO A 127 -9.44 12.25 -17.26
N VAL A 128 -8.71 12.00 -16.17
CA VAL A 128 -9.20 12.16 -14.79
C VAL A 128 -8.38 13.29 -14.15
N PRO A 129 -8.97 14.45 -13.82
CA PRO A 129 -8.22 15.66 -13.47
C PRO A 129 -7.23 15.50 -12.32
N PHE A 130 -7.62 14.78 -11.25
CA PHE A 130 -6.70 14.57 -10.12
C PHE A 130 -5.56 13.61 -10.49
N LEU A 131 -5.79 12.61 -11.35
CA LEU A 131 -4.73 11.70 -11.81
C LEU A 131 -3.73 12.42 -12.72
N GLU A 132 -4.19 13.37 -13.53
CA GLU A 132 -3.31 14.24 -14.32
C GLU A 132 -2.45 15.12 -13.41
N LEU A 133 -3.08 15.86 -12.50
CA LEU A 133 -2.39 16.78 -11.59
C LEU A 133 -1.33 16.06 -10.71
N LEU A 134 -1.62 14.82 -10.35
CA LEU A 134 -0.73 13.96 -9.56
C LEU A 134 0.32 13.21 -10.41
N GLY A 135 0.32 13.41 -11.73
CA GLY A 135 1.28 12.81 -12.65
C GLY A 135 1.14 11.29 -12.80
N ILE A 136 -0.09 10.78 -12.67
CA ILE A 136 -0.42 9.37 -12.92
C ILE A 136 -0.94 9.19 -14.35
N MET A 137 -1.69 10.17 -14.85
CA MET A 137 -2.12 10.26 -16.24
C MET A 137 -1.51 11.48 -16.94
N ASN A 138 -1.47 11.44 -18.27
CA ASN A 138 -1.28 12.64 -19.08
C ASN A 138 -2.62 13.30 -19.41
N ALA A 139 -2.58 14.47 -20.06
CA ALA A 139 -3.78 15.22 -20.48
C ALA A 139 -4.71 14.44 -21.43
N GLN A 140 -4.22 13.37 -22.08
CA GLN A 140 -5.02 12.49 -22.93
C GLN A 140 -5.61 11.29 -22.17
N GLY A 141 -5.48 11.23 -20.85
CA GLY A 141 -5.97 10.13 -20.01
C GLY A 141 -5.15 8.84 -20.11
N LYS A 142 -3.99 8.87 -20.78
CA LYS A 142 -3.08 7.74 -20.84
C LYS A 142 -2.31 7.65 -19.53
N VAL A 143 -2.28 6.46 -18.92
CA VAL A 143 -1.54 6.22 -17.69
C VAL A 143 -0.04 6.22 -17.98
N ILE A 144 0.73 6.94 -17.17
CA ILE A 144 2.19 6.95 -17.26
C ILE A 144 2.70 5.57 -16.85
N ALA A 145 3.46 4.90 -17.73
CA ALA A 145 3.89 3.51 -17.54
C ALA A 145 4.58 3.27 -16.18
N ALA A 146 5.44 4.20 -15.75
CA ALA A 146 6.13 4.12 -14.46
C ALA A 146 5.20 4.29 -13.23
N LYS A 147 3.95 4.70 -13.42
CA LYS A 147 2.93 4.88 -12.38
C LYS A 147 1.75 3.91 -12.53
N TYR A 148 1.84 2.95 -13.44
CA TYR A 148 0.76 2.00 -13.69
C TYR A 148 0.38 1.19 -12.45
N ASP A 149 1.36 0.84 -11.60
CA ASP A 149 1.10 0.16 -10.32
C ASP A 149 0.23 1.00 -9.38
N LYS A 150 0.45 2.31 -9.32
CA LYS A 150 -0.38 3.23 -8.54
C LYS A 150 -1.79 3.32 -9.10
N PHE A 151 -1.93 3.37 -10.42
CA PHE A 151 -3.23 3.38 -11.08
C PHE A 151 -4.03 2.10 -10.79
N ARG A 152 -3.37 0.94 -10.81
CA ARG A 152 -3.97 -0.34 -10.40
C ARG A 152 -4.39 -0.33 -8.93
N GLN A 153 -3.51 0.14 -8.03
CA GLN A 153 -3.80 0.26 -6.60
C GLN A 153 -5.01 1.16 -6.34
N ILE A 154 -5.11 2.30 -7.03
CA ILE A 154 -6.24 3.22 -6.93
C ILE A 154 -7.54 2.52 -7.34
N ASN A 155 -7.57 1.89 -8.51
CA ASN A 155 -8.76 1.17 -8.97
C ASN A 155 -9.15 0.03 -8.03
N ARG A 156 -8.17 -0.76 -7.57
CA ARG A 156 -8.42 -1.85 -6.63
C ARG A 156 -8.99 -1.35 -5.31
N PHE A 157 -8.53 -0.20 -4.82
CA PHE A 157 -9.13 0.41 -3.63
C PHE A 157 -10.57 0.86 -3.87
N LEU A 158 -10.85 1.45 -5.04
CA LEU A 158 -12.21 1.85 -5.40
C LEU A 158 -13.16 0.66 -5.50
N GLU A 159 -12.71 -0.52 -5.93
CA GLU A 159 -13.52 -1.75 -5.87
C GLU A 159 -13.95 -2.08 -4.43
N PHE A 160 -13.06 -1.94 -3.45
CA PHE A 160 -13.43 -2.16 -2.04
C PHE A 160 -14.41 -1.12 -1.50
N VAL A 161 -14.33 0.12 -1.99
CA VAL A 161 -15.30 1.17 -1.67
C VAL A 161 -16.65 0.88 -2.31
N ASP A 162 -16.65 0.46 -3.58
CA ASP A 162 -17.85 0.09 -4.34
C ASP A 162 -18.60 -1.06 -3.67
N ASP A 163 -17.87 -2.10 -3.24
CA ASP A 163 -18.42 -3.29 -2.57
C ASP A 163 -19.21 -3.00 -1.29
N VAL A 164 -18.87 -1.92 -0.56
CA VAL A 164 -19.58 -1.55 0.68
C VAL A 164 -20.64 -0.48 0.46
N LEU A 165 -20.64 0.18 -0.70
CA LEU A 165 -21.38 1.43 -0.90
C LEU A 165 -22.89 1.21 -0.87
N ASP A 166 -23.39 0.17 -1.54
CA ASP A 166 -24.84 -0.10 -1.61
C ASP A 166 -25.42 -0.41 -0.22
N GLU A 167 -24.66 -1.11 0.62
CA GLU A 167 -25.06 -1.38 1.99
C GLU A 167 -25.01 -0.13 2.87
N VAL A 168 -23.97 0.70 2.74
CA VAL A 168 -23.89 2.00 3.42
C VAL A 168 -25.10 2.87 3.05
N MET A 169 -25.45 2.93 1.77
CA MET A 169 -26.59 3.70 1.27
C MET A 169 -27.92 3.15 1.80
N ALA A 170 -28.10 1.83 1.84
CA ALA A 170 -29.31 1.20 2.40
C ALA A 170 -29.49 1.48 3.90
N GLN A 171 -28.39 1.65 4.64
CA GLN A 171 -28.42 1.97 6.08
C GLN A 171 -28.54 3.47 6.38
N LYS A 172 -28.32 4.36 5.40
CA LYS A 172 -28.52 5.80 5.58
C LYS A 172 -30.02 6.09 5.74
N LYS A 173 -30.35 6.86 6.76
CA LYS A 173 -31.74 7.23 7.10
C LYS A 173 -32.17 8.56 6.48
N ASP A 174 -31.22 9.31 5.93
CA ASP A 174 -31.44 10.61 5.32
C ASP A 174 -30.84 10.67 3.91
N SER A 175 -31.23 11.71 3.18
CA SER A 175 -30.68 12.03 1.86
C SER A 175 -29.44 12.92 1.94
N SER A 176 -28.76 12.99 3.10
CA SER A 176 -27.56 13.81 3.21
C SER A 176 -26.45 13.21 2.33
N PRO A 177 -25.47 14.02 1.91
CA PRO A 177 -24.26 13.49 1.29
C PRO A 177 -23.64 12.35 2.13
N VAL A 178 -23.00 11.40 1.46
CA VAL A 178 -22.22 10.34 2.11
C VAL A 178 -21.03 10.99 2.79
N ARG A 179 -20.95 10.85 4.11
CA ARG A 179 -19.86 11.45 4.90
C ARG A 179 -18.72 10.46 5.05
N ILE A 180 -17.50 10.87 4.73
CA ILE A 180 -16.31 10.02 4.82
C ILE A 180 -15.25 10.74 5.64
N ALA A 181 -14.67 10.02 6.60
CA ALA A 181 -13.47 10.47 7.31
C ALA A 181 -12.28 9.60 6.89
N ASP A 182 -11.17 10.23 6.49
CA ASP A 182 -9.94 9.55 6.10
C ASP A 182 -8.79 9.93 7.06
N PHE A 183 -8.42 8.98 7.91
CA PHE A 183 -7.41 9.18 8.95
C PHE A 183 -6.04 8.68 8.51
N GLY A 184 -5.03 9.55 8.62
CA GLY A 184 -3.71 9.30 8.06
C GLY A 184 -3.74 9.36 6.53
N CYS A 185 -4.42 10.36 5.98
CA CYS A 185 -4.68 10.46 4.53
C CYS A 185 -3.39 10.67 3.70
N GLY A 186 -2.31 11.14 4.32
CA GLY A 186 -1.05 11.40 3.63
C GLY A 186 -1.25 12.36 2.45
N LYS A 187 -0.58 12.08 1.31
CA LYS A 187 -0.77 12.87 0.07
C LYS A 187 -2.12 12.62 -0.64
N SER A 188 -3.02 11.87 -0.01
CA SER A 188 -4.45 11.77 -0.34
C SER A 188 -4.82 11.26 -1.73
N TYR A 189 -3.94 10.53 -2.42
CA TYR A 189 -4.24 9.93 -3.74
C TYR A 189 -5.55 9.15 -3.75
N LEU A 190 -5.79 8.37 -2.69
CA LEU A 190 -6.98 7.52 -2.57
C LEU A 190 -8.19 8.34 -2.14
N THR A 191 -8.03 9.35 -1.29
CA THR A 191 -9.11 10.29 -0.92
C THR A 191 -9.67 11.02 -2.15
N PHE A 192 -8.80 11.56 -3.02
CA PHE A 192 -9.22 12.18 -4.28
C PHE A 192 -9.89 11.18 -5.22
N ALA A 193 -9.39 9.93 -5.26
CA ALA A 193 -9.99 8.89 -6.07
C ALA A 193 -11.41 8.54 -5.60
N VAL A 194 -11.62 8.40 -4.28
CA VAL A 194 -12.94 8.13 -3.69
C VAL A 194 -13.90 9.27 -3.99
N HIS A 195 -13.47 10.52 -3.81
CA HIS A 195 -14.28 11.68 -4.16
C HIS A 195 -14.71 11.68 -5.63
N TYR A 196 -13.75 11.50 -6.54
CA TYR A 196 -14.03 11.46 -7.98
C TYR A 196 -14.94 10.29 -8.34
N PHE A 197 -14.69 9.11 -7.77
CA PHE A 197 -15.51 7.93 -7.99
C PHE A 197 -16.96 8.15 -7.56
N LEU A 198 -17.18 8.66 -6.35
CA LEU A 198 -18.53 8.92 -5.85
C LEU A 198 -19.24 9.97 -6.69
N THR A 199 -18.60 11.11 -6.97
CA THR A 199 -19.27 12.25 -7.61
C THR A 199 -19.40 12.10 -9.13
N GLN A 200 -18.35 11.62 -9.81
CA GLN A 200 -18.27 11.60 -11.27
C GLN A 200 -18.66 10.24 -11.87
N VAL A 201 -18.45 9.14 -11.14
CA VAL A 201 -18.74 7.78 -11.64
C VAL A 201 -20.07 7.26 -11.11
N ARG A 202 -20.29 7.34 -9.78
CA ARG A 202 -21.52 6.88 -9.13
C ARG A 202 -22.61 7.95 -9.02
N HIS A 203 -22.27 9.22 -9.25
CA HIS A 203 -23.16 10.38 -9.08
C HIS A 203 -23.83 10.48 -7.69
N ILE A 204 -23.08 10.09 -6.65
CA ILE A 204 -23.48 10.14 -5.25
C ILE A 204 -22.83 11.38 -4.61
N PRO A 205 -23.62 12.31 -4.04
CA PRO A 205 -23.08 13.41 -3.25
C PRO A 205 -22.32 12.88 -2.04
N CYS A 206 -21.14 13.42 -1.77
CA CYS A 206 -20.33 13.06 -0.62
C CYS A 206 -19.71 14.29 0.03
N ASP A 207 -19.37 14.19 1.32
CA ASP A 207 -18.53 15.13 2.05
C ASP A 207 -17.36 14.32 2.62
N ILE A 208 -16.12 14.68 2.28
CA ILE A 208 -14.93 13.94 2.72
C ILE A 208 -14.04 14.85 3.55
N GLU A 209 -13.71 14.41 4.77
CA GLU A 209 -12.73 15.06 5.64
C GLU A 209 -11.49 14.18 5.77
N GLY A 210 -10.33 14.68 5.36
CA GLY A 210 -9.03 14.03 5.55
C GLY A 210 -8.25 14.64 6.70
N LEU A 211 -7.62 13.80 7.52
CA LEU A 211 -6.82 14.22 8.67
C LEU A 211 -5.41 13.62 8.61
N ASP A 212 -4.40 14.46 8.82
CA ASP A 212 -2.99 14.02 8.95
C ASP A 212 -2.23 14.94 9.93
N LEU A 213 -1.16 14.42 10.53
CA LEU A 213 -0.30 15.18 11.45
C LEU A 213 0.56 16.21 10.74
N LYS A 214 0.88 15.97 9.46
CA LYS A 214 1.86 16.77 8.70
C LYS A 214 1.20 17.95 8.01
N LYS A 215 1.44 19.16 8.53
CA LYS A 215 0.87 20.39 7.99
C LYS A 215 1.22 20.62 6.50
N ASP A 216 2.45 20.35 6.08
CA ASP A 216 2.89 20.50 4.69
C ASP A 216 2.13 19.58 3.72
N VAL A 217 1.83 18.36 4.17
CA VAL A 217 1.02 17.39 3.43
C VAL A 217 -0.42 17.89 3.30
N ILE A 218 -0.99 18.42 4.38
CA ILE A 218 -2.36 18.97 4.39
C ILE A 218 -2.47 20.24 3.53
N ASP A 219 -1.49 21.15 3.63
CA ASP A 219 -1.43 22.36 2.80
C ASP A 219 -1.38 21.97 1.31
N TYR A 220 -0.59 20.96 0.94
CA TYR A 220 -0.55 20.42 -0.42
C TYR A 220 -1.91 19.87 -0.88
N CYS A 221 -2.58 19.08 -0.06
CA CYS A 221 -3.90 18.52 -0.39
C CYS A 221 -4.97 19.61 -0.55
N ASN A 222 -4.95 20.62 0.31
CA ASN A 222 -5.84 21.77 0.22
C ASN A 222 -5.57 22.64 -1.02
N GLN A 223 -4.31 22.77 -1.45
CA GLN A 223 -3.98 23.44 -2.72
C GLN A 223 -4.54 22.69 -3.92
N ILE A 224 -4.43 21.36 -3.95
CA ILE A 224 -5.01 20.52 -5.01
C ILE A 224 -6.53 20.67 -5.05
N THR A 225 -7.17 20.54 -3.88
CA THR A 225 -8.62 20.68 -3.71
C THR A 225 -9.12 22.00 -4.29
N LYS A 226 -8.44 23.12 -3.98
CA LYS A 226 -8.75 24.45 -4.54
C LYS A 226 -8.56 24.51 -6.06
N LYS A 227 -7.48 23.95 -6.59
CA LYS A 227 -7.21 23.92 -8.04
C LYS A 227 -8.27 23.13 -8.82
N LEU A 228 -8.82 22.09 -8.19
CA LEU A 228 -9.83 21.22 -8.78
C LEU A 228 -11.28 21.66 -8.47
N GLY A 229 -11.48 22.70 -7.66
CA GLY A 229 -12.81 23.19 -7.29
C GLY A 229 -13.63 22.21 -6.43
N LEU A 230 -12.98 21.41 -5.58
CA LEU A 230 -13.63 20.34 -4.80
C LEU A 230 -14.10 20.87 -3.43
N GLU A 231 -15.23 21.56 -3.37
CA GLU A 231 -15.71 22.21 -2.14
C GLU A 231 -16.09 21.23 -1.01
N ASN A 232 -16.47 20.01 -1.38
CA ASN A 232 -16.91 18.92 -0.51
C ASN A 232 -15.78 17.96 -0.09
N LEU A 233 -14.53 18.37 -0.27
CA LEU A 233 -13.34 17.65 0.17
C LEU A 233 -12.45 18.60 0.97
N ILE A 234 -12.26 18.34 2.26
CA ILE A 234 -11.52 19.24 3.15
C ILE A 234 -10.45 18.46 3.91
N PHE A 235 -9.27 19.07 4.06
CA PHE A 235 -8.16 18.46 4.79
C PHE A 235 -7.77 19.29 6.01
N HIS A 236 -7.59 18.60 7.13
CA HIS A 236 -7.26 19.17 8.43
C HIS A 236 -5.93 18.63 8.96
N THR A 237 -5.15 19.50 9.61
CA THR A 237 -3.99 19.07 10.38
C THR A 237 -4.43 18.74 11.80
N GLY A 238 -4.17 17.51 12.25
CA GLY A 238 -4.53 17.10 13.61
C GLY A 238 -4.24 15.64 13.89
N ASN A 239 -4.37 15.28 15.18
CA ASN A 239 -4.26 13.92 15.65
C ASN A 239 -5.64 13.27 15.71
N ILE A 240 -5.73 11.99 15.34
CA ILE A 240 -6.97 11.22 15.39
C ILE A 240 -7.49 11.09 16.83
N SER A 241 -6.62 11.00 17.83
CA SER A 241 -7.02 10.91 19.25
C SER A 241 -7.86 12.09 19.72
N ASP A 242 -7.67 13.26 19.09
CA ASP A 242 -8.29 14.52 19.50
C ASP A 242 -9.41 14.94 18.53
N TYR A 243 -9.67 14.13 17.49
CA TYR A 243 -10.63 14.46 16.45
C TYR A 243 -12.05 14.05 16.87
N SER A 244 -12.93 15.03 17.04
CA SER A 244 -14.35 14.78 17.33
C SER A 244 -15.20 14.73 16.06
N GLY A 245 -14.88 15.56 15.07
CA GLY A 245 -15.66 15.74 13.84
C GLY A 245 -17.04 16.34 14.10
N LYS A 246 -17.50 17.27 13.25
CA LYS A 246 -18.79 17.93 13.46
C LYS A 246 -19.96 16.96 13.30
N ASN A 247 -19.88 16.10 12.28
CA ASN A 247 -20.90 15.11 11.94
C ASN A 247 -20.32 13.70 12.08
N ALA A 248 -21.17 12.70 12.30
CA ALA A 248 -20.73 11.31 12.25
C ALA A 248 -20.47 10.88 10.80
N PRO A 249 -19.33 10.24 10.49
CA PRO A 249 -19.07 9.70 9.16
C PRO A 249 -19.91 8.45 8.90
N ASP A 250 -20.31 8.25 7.64
CA ASP A 250 -20.90 7.01 7.15
C ASP A 250 -19.82 5.95 6.86
N ILE A 251 -18.67 6.39 6.35
CA ILE A 251 -17.52 5.54 6.04
C ILE A 251 -16.27 6.10 6.72
N VAL A 252 -15.49 5.24 7.37
CA VAL A 252 -14.15 5.59 7.86
C VAL A 252 -13.09 4.84 7.05
N ILE A 253 -12.09 5.59 6.59
CA ILE A 253 -10.94 5.08 5.86
C ILE A 253 -9.69 5.33 6.71
N THR A 254 -8.82 4.33 6.81
CA THR A 254 -7.53 4.47 7.52
C THR A 254 -6.48 3.59 6.85
N LEU A 255 -5.69 4.16 5.94
CA LEU A 255 -4.77 3.38 5.09
C LEU A 255 -3.31 3.50 5.51
N HIS A 256 -2.96 4.60 6.17
CA HIS A 256 -1.60 4.86 6.66
C HIS A 256 -1.56 5.35 8.11
N ALA A 257 -2.67 5.27 8.84
CA ALA A 257 -2.61 5.38 10.29
C ALA A 257 -1.90 4.14 10.84
N CYS A 258 -0.63 4.28 11.22
CA CYS A 258 0.20 3.17 11.67
C CYS A 258 0.12 2.99 13.19
N ASP A 259 0.39 1.76 13.66
CA ASP A 259 0.42 1.36 15.07
C ASP A 259 -0.89 1.74 15.79
N THR A 260 -0.82 2.40 16.96
CA THR A 260 -2.00 2.77 17.76
C THR A 260 -2.92 3.77 17.07
N ALA A 261 -2.45 4.51 16.05
CA ALA A 261 -3.31 5.41 15.29
C ALA A 261 -4.43 4.67 14.55
N THR A 262 -4.18 3.42 14.11
CA THR A 262 -5.27 2.60 13.55
C THR A 262 -6.31 2.28 14.63
N ASP A 263 -5.89 1.98 15.85
CA ASP A 263 -6.78 1.60 16.95
C ASP A 263 -7.72 2.76 17.31
N PHE A 264 -7.19 3.98 17.45
CA PHE A 264 -8.00 5.18 17.65
C PHE A 264 -8.98 5.43 16.49
N ALA A 265 -8.57 5.18 15.24
CA ALA A 265 -9.45 5.34 14.09
C ALA A 265 -10.60 4.32 14.07
N LEU A 266 -10.32 3.05 14.40
CA LEU A 266 -11.33 2.00 14.49
C LEU A 266 -12.31 2.26 15.65
N GLU A 267 -11.77 2.69 16.79
CA GLU A 267 -12.58 3.08 17.94
C GLU A 267 -13.51 4.25 17.59
N TYR A 268 -12.95 5.34 17.05
CA TYR A 268 -13.71 6.49 16.59
C TYR A 268 -14.84 6.07 15.64
N ALA A 269 -14.54 5.22 14.66
CA ALA A 269 -15.53 4.74 13.69
C ALA A 269 -16.70 4.03 14.37
N CYS A 270 -16.41 3.16 15.36
CA CYS A 270 -17.44 2.42 16.09
C CYS A 270 -18.26 3.33 17.01
N GLN A 271 -17.60 4.21 17.77
CA GLN A 271 -18.25 5.16 18.67
C GLN A 271 -19.18 6.12 17.91
N ARG A 272 -18.79 6.53 16.70
CA ARG A 272 -19.57 7.42 15.84
C ARG A 272 -20.60 6.67 14.98
N GLY A 273 -20.63 5.34 15.07
CA GLY A 273 -21.59 4.51 14.36
C GLY A 273 -21.40 4.49 12.84
N ALA A 274 -20.16 4.54 12.37
CA ALA A 274 -19.84 4.40 10.95
C ALA A 274 -20.43 3.11 10.39
N LYS A 275 -20.98 3.17 9.17
CA LYS A 275 -21.66 2.03 8.52
C LYS A 275 -20.64 1.10 7.87
N ALA A 276 -19.53 1.64 7.38
CA ALA A 276 -18.42 0.86 6.87
C ALA A 276 -17.06 1.41 7.32
N ILE A 277 -16.09 0.52 7.43
CA ILE A 277 -14.69 0.82 7.77
C ILE A 277 -13.80 0.08 6.78
N LEU A 278 -12.86 0.82 6.17
CA LEU A 278 -11.82 0.29 5.30
C LEU A 278 -10.47 0.67 5.87
N SER A 279 -9.77 -0.31 6.45
CA SER A 279 -8.50 -0.09 7.14
C SER A 279 -7.38 -0.92 6.54
N VAL A 280 -6.25 -0.29 6.21
CA VAL A 280 -5.02 -0.96 5.78
C VAL A 280 -3.94 -0.72 6.83
N PRO A 281 -3.84 -1.58 7.86
CA PRO A 281 -2.78 -1.49 8.85
C PRO A 281 -1.37 -1.61 8.21
N CYS A 282 -0.61 -0.52 8.27
CA CYS A 282 0.69 -0.40 7.61
C CYS A 282 1.89 -0.82 8.47
N CYS A 283 1.90 -0.52 9.76
CA CYS A 283 2.98 -0.86 10.67
C CYS A 283 2.42 -1.25 12.03
N GLN A 284 2.97 -2.31 12.64
CA GLN A 284 2.56 -2.82 13.94
C GLN A 284 3.81 -3.04 14.78
N HIS A 285 4.01 -2.21 15.78
CA HIS A 285 5.17 -2.30 16.67
C HIS A 285 4.75 -2.53 18.11
N GLN A 286 3.54 -2.15 18.50
CA GLN A 286 3.02 -2.31 19.86
C GLN A 286 3.14 -3.75 20.37
N ILE A 287 2.45 -4.71 19.75
CA ILE A 287 2.49 -6.12 20.17
C ILE A 287 3.91 -6.71 20.07
N ASN A 288 4.65 -6.39 19.00
CA ASN A 288 6.02 -6.90 18.84
C ASN A 288 6.94 -6.44 19.98
N THR A 289 6.77 -5.18 20.43
CA THR A 289 7.51 -4.61 21.56
C THR A 289 7.09 -5.25 22.87
N GLN A 290 5.77 -5.42 23.09
CA GLN A 290 5.25 -6.11 24.28
C GLN A 290 5.81 -7.54 24.39
N LEU A 291 5.77 -8.31 23.29
CA LEU A 291 6.32 -9.66 23.24
C LEU A 291 7.84 -9.70 23.43
N GLN A 292 8.57 -8.70 22.91
CA GLN A 292 10.01 -8.57 23.13
C GLN A 292 10.35 -8.33 24.60
N ASN A 293 9.63 -7.44 25.28
CA ASN A 293 9.86 -7.11 26.69
C ASN A 293 9.56 -8.32 27.58
N LEU A 294 8.43 -9.00 27.35
CA LEU A 294 8.06 -10.20 28.10
C LEU A 294 9.07 -11.35 27.94
N SER A 295 9.71 -11.44 26.77
CA SER A 295 10.78 -12.42 26.52
C SER A 295 12.09 -12.09 27.27
N ALA A 296 12.37 -10.80 27.46
CA ALA A 296 13.57 -10.30 28.15
C ALA A 296 13.47 -10.48 29.67
N ASP A 297 12.28 -10.27 30.24
CA ASP A 297 11.99 -10.39 31.67
C ASP A 297 12.01 -11.83 32.22
N LYS A 298 12.38 -12.82 31.38
CA LYS A 298 12.50 -14.25 31.74
C LYS A 298 11.23 -14.83 32.40
N LYS A 299 10.02 -14.38 32.03
CA LYS A 299 8.80 -15.11 32.42
C LYS A 299 8.89 -16.53 31.87
N ALA A 300 8.92 -17.52 32.77
CA ALA A 300 9.04 -18.94 32.44
C ALA A 300 7.91 -19.38 31.51
N ASP A 301 6.70 -18.90 31.78
CA ASP A 301 5.46 -19.27 31.11
C ASP A 301 5.48 -19.02 29.59
N LEU A 302 6.10 -17.94 29.12
CA LEU A 302 6.17 -17.63 27.68
C LEU A 302 7.28 -18.43 26.96
N LYS A 303 8.37 -18.76 27.66
CA LYS A 303 9.45 -19.60 27.11
C LYS A 303 9.02 -21.06 26.97
N GLU A 304 8.11 -21.51 27.83
CA GLU A 304 7.53 -22.85 27.81
C GLU A 304 6.17 -22.89 27.10
N SER A 305 5.66 -21.75 26.63
CA SER A 305 4.41 -21.70 25.86
C SER A 305 4.53 -22.36 24.48
N ASP A 306 3.40 -22.84 23.97
CA ASP A 306 3.28 -23.35 22.59
C ASP A 306 3.67 -22.31 21.52
N PHE A 307 3.69 -21.02 21.89
CA PHE A 307 4.08 -19.91 21.01
C PHE A 307 5.59 -19.65 20.97
N ALA A 308 6.39 -20.25 21.86
CA ALA A 308 7.82 -20.01 21.96
C ALA A 308 8.57 -20.11 20.60
N PRO A 309 8.27 -21.07 19.70
CA PRO A 309 8.90 -21.14 18.38
C PRO A 309 8.67 -19.90 17.50
N LEU A 310 7.49 -19.27 17.60
CA LEU A 310 7.14 -18.06 16.85
C LEU A 310 7.85 -16.83 17.40
N LEU A 311 8.13 -16.81 18.71
CA LEU A 311 8.74 -15.67 19.40
C LEU A 311 10.28 -15.68 19.34
N LYS A 312 10.89 -16.85 19.11
CA LYS A 312 12.35 -17.06 19.14
C LYS A 312 13.12 -16.26 18.10
N TYR A 313 12.60 -16.13 16.88
CA TYR A 313 13.29 -15.49 15.76
C TYR A 313 12.66 -14.12 15.49
N GLY A 314 13.46 -13.05 15.55
CA GLY A 314 12.95 -11.67 15.44
C GLY A 314 12.08 -11.42 14.21
N LEU A 315 12.47 -11.96 13.04
CA LEU A 315 11.68 -11.85 11.81
C LEU A 315 10.32 -12.58 11.90
N VAL A 316 10.29 -13.76 12.51
CA VAL A 316 9.05 -14.54 12.70
C VAL A 316 8.15 -13.84 13.71
N ARG A 317 8.73 -13.36 14.81
CA ARG A 317 8.02 -12.60 15.84
C ARG A 317 7.39 -11.34 15.27
N GLU A 318 8.11 -10.57 14.45
CA GLU A 318 7.57 -9.35 13.83
C GLU A 318 6.34 -9.67 12.95
N ARG A 319 6.43 -10.70 12.11
CA ARG A 319 5.32 -11.12 11.24
C ARG A 319 4.13 -11.67 12.03
N PHE A 320 4.42 -12.51 13.04
CA PHE A 320 3.39 -13.03 13.94
C PHE A 320 2.67 -11.91 14.68
N SER A 321 3.43 -10.94 15.21
CA SER A 321 2.87 -9.79 15.93
C SER A 321 1.95 -8.97 15.03
N ALA A 322 2.34 -8.72 13.77
CA ALA A 322 1.52 -7.97 12.83
C ALA A 322 0.19 -8.69 12.53
N LEU A 323 0.25 -10.00 12.23
CA LEU A 323 -0.95 -10.81 12.01
C LEU A 323 -1.84 -10.90 13.24
N LEU A 324 -1.23 -11.04 14.42
CA LEU A 324 -1.95 -11.07 15.69
C LEU A 324 -2.67 -9.74 15.95
N THR A 325 -2.01 -8.60 15.72
CA THR A 325 -2.65 -7.28 15.85
C THR A 325 -3.86 -7.16 14.94
N ASP A 326 -3.72 -7.50 13.65
CA ASP A 326 -4.80 -7.35 12.68
C ASP A 326 -5.97 -8.31 12.97
N ALA A 327 -5.69 -9.54 13.42
CA ALA A 327 -6.71 -10.49 13.84
C ALA A 327 -7.47 -10.01 15.09
N LEU A 328 -6.77 -9.46 16.08
CA LEU A 328 -7.39 -8.91 17.30
C LEU A 328 -8.23 -7.66 17.00
N ARG A 329 -7.80 -6.81 16.06
CA ARG A 329 -8.62 -5.68 15.57
C ARG A 329 -9.88 -6.16 14.87
N GLY A 330 -9.77 -7.21 14.05
CA GLY A 330 -10.90 -7.83 13.40
C GLY A 330 -11.93 -8.37 14.41
N GLN A 331 -11.48 -9.15 15.39
CA GLN A 331 -12.35 -9.67 16.45
C GLN A 331 -12.98 -8.56 17.29
N TRP A 332 -12.25 -7.48 17.55
CA TRP A 332 -12.79 -6.33 18.27
C TRP A 332 -13.94 -5.68 17.50
N LEU A 333 -13.79 -5.48 16.19
CA LEU A 333 -14.83 -4.94 15.33
C LEU A 333 -16.06 -5.87 15.25
N GLU A 334 -15.86 -7.19 15.22
CA GLU A 334 -16.96 -8.16 15.29
C GLU A 334 -17.75 -8.02 16.60
N ALA A 335 -17.05 -7.83 17.71
CA ALA A 335 -17.65 -7.51 19.01
C ALA A 335 -18.45 -6.19 18.99
N GLN A 336 -18.01 -5.19 18.21
CA GLN A 336 -18.76 -3.95 17.99
C GLN A 336 -19.96 -4.10 17.02
N GLY A 337 -20.28 -5.31 16.54
CA GLY A 337 -21.44 -5.57 15.68
C GLY A 337 -21.18 -5.44 14.18
N TYR A 338 -19.91 -5.41 13.77
CA TYR A 338 -19.53 -5.40 12.36
C TYR A 338 -19.36 -6.83 11.81
N SER A 339 -19.73 -7.03 10.55
CA SER A 339 -19.24 -8.15 9.75
C SER A 339 -17.88 -7.78 9.21
N VAL A 340 -16.85 -8.55 9.54
CA VAL A 340 -15.46 -8.23 9.24
C VAL A 340 -14.86 -9.22 8.24
N GLN A 341 -14.04 -8.70 7.32
CA GLN A 341 -13.26 -9.49 6.38
C GLN A 341 -11.83 -8.94 6.32
N LEU A 342 -10.86 -9.83 6.52
CA LEU A 342 -9.43 -9.55 6.31
C LEU A 342 -9.05 -10.09 4.94
N MET A 343 -8.58 -9.23 4.04
CA MET A 343 -8.30 -9.57 2.66
C MET A 343 -7.03 -8.90 2.15
N GLU A 344 -6.47 -9.45 1.08
CA GLU A 344 -5.28 -8.89 0.43
C GLU A 344 -5.66 -7.63 -0.36
N PHE A 345 -4.97 -6.52 -0.07
CA PHE A 345 -5.22 -5.23 -0.72
C PHE A 345 -4.70 -5.21 -2.17
N ILE A 346 -3.42 -5.52 -2.35
CA ILE A 346 -2.71 -5.55 -3.64
C ILE A 346 -1.74 -6.75 -3.70
N ASP A 347 -1.10 -7.04 -4.83
CA ASP A 347 -0.16 -8.18 -4.87
C ASP A 347 1.02 -7.99 -3.90
N ILE A 348 1.44 -9.08 -3.24
CA ILE A 348 2.52 -9.11 -2.23
C ILE A 348 3.87 -8.58 -2.76
N GLU A 349 4.04 -8.58 -4.08
CA GLU A 349 5.21 -8.03 -4.78
C GLU A 349 5.44 -6.54 -4.47
N HIS A 350 4.38 -5.83 -4.04
CA HIS A 350 4.43 -4.41 -3.72
C HIS A 350 4.66 -4.11 -2.22
N THR A 351 4.18 -4.96 -1.31
CA THR A 351 4.41 -4.81 0.13
C THR A 351 4.16 -6.12 0.91
N PRO A 352 5.02 -6.48 1.89
CA PRO A 352 4.76 -7.61 2.78
C PRO A 352 3.64 -7.34 3.80
N LYS A 353 3.20 -6.08 3.94
CA LYS A 353 2.09 -5.66 4.80
C LYS A 353 0.95 -5.20 3.90
N ASN A 354 -0.05 -6.06 3.76
CA ASN A 354 -1.00 -6.02 2.66
C ASN A 354 -2.43 -6.41 3.07
N ILE A 355 -2.72 -6.47 4.36
CA ILE A 355 -4.06 -6.81 4.84
C ILE A 355 -4.92 -5.55 4.83
N LEU A 356 -6.07 -5.63 4.18
CA LEU A 356 -7.19 -4.70 4.31
C LEU A 356 -8.24 -5.35 5.21
N ILE A 357 -8.61 -4.64 6.27
CA ILE A 357 -9.77 -4.93 7.11
C ILE A 357 -10.95 -4.17 6.51
N ARG A 358 -11.92 -4.92 6.00
CA ARG A 358 -13.22 -4.41 5.57
C ARG A 358 -14.25 -4.78 6.63
N ALA A 359 -14.90 -3.80 7.22
CA ALA A 359 -15.93 -4.01 8.22
C ALA A 359 -17.21 -3.27 7.84
N VAL A 360 -18.36 -3.95 7.86
CA VAL A 360 -19.67 -3.35 7.58
C VAL A 360 -20.60 -3.62 8.75
N LYS A 361 -21.28 -2.58 9.25
CA LYS A 361 -22.13 -2.67 10.43
C LYS A 361 -23.36 -3.53 10.12
N LYS A 362 -23.62 -4.57 10.92
CA LYS A 362 -24.75 -5.50 10.71
C LYS A 362 -25.73 -5.52 11.86
N SER A 363 -25.24 -5.37 13.08
CA SER A 363 -26.06 -5.40 14.28
C SER A 363 -25.53 -4.40 15.30
N ASP A 364 -26.27 -4.26 16.40
CA ASP A 364 -25.73 -3.61 17.59
C ASP A 364 -24.63 -4.47 18.24
N LYS A 365 -23.93 -3.83 19.18
CA LYS A 365 -22.79 -4.39 19.92
C LYS A 365 -23.17 -5.71 20.58
N ARG A 366 -22.26 -6.68 20.51
CA ARG A 366 -22.39 -7.98 21.18
C ARG A 366 -21.55 -7.98 22.45
N GLU A 367 -21.90 -8.84 23.42
CA GLU A 367 -20.99 -9.10 24.54
C GLU A 367 -19.64 -9.58 23.99
N SER A 368 -18.58 -8.87 24.37
CA SER A 368 -17.23 -9.12 23.90
C SER A 368 -16.42 -9.76 25.01
N ASN A 369 -16.09 -11.04 24.84
CA ASN A 369 -15.09 -11.69 25.69
C ASN A 369 -13.69 -11.33 25.20
N ILE A 370 -12.77 -11.09 26.13
CA ILE A 370 -11.35 -10.92 25.81
C ILE A 370 -10.87 -12.20 25.10
N PRO A 371 -10.30 -12.10 23.89
CA PRO A 371 -9.76 -13.26 23.19
C PRO A 371 -8.74 -13.98 24.06
N GLY A 372 -8.87 -15.30 24.23
CA GLY A 372 -8.00 -16.07 25.12
C GLY A 372 -6.50 -15.90 24.83
N ILE A 373 -6.15 -15.65 23.57
CA ILE A 373 -4.77 -15.38 23.15
C ILE A 373 -4.17 -14.11 23.79
N ILE A 374 -4.98 -13.08 24.10
CA ILE A 374 -4.54 -11.88 24.84
C ILE A 374 -4.10 -12.30 26.25
N THR A 375 -4.88 -13.13 26.92
CA THR A 375 -4.57 -13.64 28.26
C THR A 375 -3.36 -14.58 28.22
N THR A 376 -3.30 -15.50 27.25
CA THR A 376 -2.20 -16.46 27.12
C THR A 376 -0.86 -15.78 26.85
N LEU A 377 -0.84 -14.77 25.97
CA LEU A 377 0.40 -14.08 25.62
C LEU A 377 0.71 -12.90 26.54
N GLY A 378 -0.28 -12.39 27.30
CA GLY A 378 -0.14 -11.21 28.14
C GLY A 378 0.06 -9.92 27.34
N VAL A 379 -0.43 -9.86 26.10
CA VAL A 379 -0.29 -8.73 25.17
C VAL A 379 -1.62 -8.34 24.56
N ALA A 380 -1.81 -7.05 24.30
CA ALA A 380 -3.03 -6.53 23.67
C ALA A 380 -2.70 -5.29 22.81
N PRO A 381 -3.38 -5.10 21.66
CA PRO A 381 -3.42 -3.81 20.99
C PRO A 381 -4.14 -2.76 21.86
N GLU A 382 -3.87 -1.49 21.58
CA GLU A 382 -4.48 -0.34 22.27
C GLU A 382 -6.00 -0.44 22.38
N ILE A 383 -6.65 -0.90 21.31
CA ILE A 383 -8.12 -0.97 21.21
C ILE A 383 -8.78 -1.94 22.22
N TRP A 384 -7.97 -2.77 22.89
CA TRP A 384 -8.40 -3.71 23.92
C TRP A 384 -8.02 -3.28 25.34
N GLU A 385 -7.37 -2.14 25.54
CA GLU A 385 -6.91 -1.72 26.88
C GLU A 385 -8.07 -1.41 27.84
N ASP A 386 -9.15 -0.80 27.36
CA ASP A 386 -10.35 -0.49 28.18
C ASP A 386 -11.20 -1.73 28.56
N VAL A 387 -10.82 -2.91 28.08
CA VAL A 387 -11.49 -4.20 28.40
C VAL A 387 -10.73 -4.97 29.49
N LYS A 388 -9.51 -4.56 29.84
CA LYS A 388 -8.72 -5.12 30.95
C LYS A 388 -9.16 -4.55 32.29
#